data_AF-A0A6C0KYI4-F1
#
_entry.id   AF-A0A6C0KYI4-F1
#
_cell.length_a   1.000
_cell.length_b   1.000
_cell.length_c   1.000
_cell.angle_alpha   90.00
_cell.angle_beta   90.00
_cell.angle_gamma   90.00
#
_symmetry.space_group_name_H-M   'P 1'
#
loop_
_entity.id
_entity.type
_entity.pdbx_description
1 polymer ?
#
loop_
_entity_poly.entity_id
_entity_poly.type
_entity_poly.pdbx_seq_one_letter_code
_entity_poly.pdbx_strand_id
1 'polypeptide(L)'
;MGYTIFWDQLRFSDFTYENVCTVVPRVINVKFCRESWGFSVGDSDEECVAIERSPTTITYVKTNRDPYSIDVMKTLIVMVEFGAAYRLGHDDPSMALYLKALNEVHAIHPLVSYEQQKTYFLDAERRHRLADT
;
A
#
# COMPACT_ATOMS: atom_id res chain seq x y z
N MET A 1 -5.06 4.64 18.76
CA MET A 1 -4.81 3.19 18.63
C MET A 1 -4.06 3.03 17.32
N GLY A 2 -2.90 2.38 17.35
CA GLY A 2 -2.18 2.04 16.12
C GLY A 2 -2.82 0.82 15.47
N TYR A 3 -2.59 0.64 14.17
CA TYR A 3 -2.93 -0.58 13.45
C TYR A 3 -1.76 -0.98 12.56
N THR A 4 -1.56 -2.26 12.39
CA THR A 4 -0.53 -2.85 11.53
C THR A 4 -1.10 -3.11 10.16
N ILE A 5 -0.40 -2.62 9.15
CA ILE A 5 -0.56 -2.99 7.76
C ILE A 5 0.57 -3.97 7.42
N PHE A 6 0.25 -5.10 6.78
CA PHE A 6 1.28 -6.01 6.30
C PHE A 6 1.00 -6.51 4.89
N TRP A 7 2.09 -6.74 4.16
CA TRP A 7 2.09 -7.08 2.75
C TRP A 7 3.19 -8.10 2.47
N ASP A 8 2.86 -9.12 1.69
CA ASP A 8 3.87 -10.04 1.15
C ASP A 8 4.45 -9.42 -0.12
N GLN A 9 5.67 -8.90 -0.01
CA GLN A 9 6.38 -8.33 -1.16
C GLN A 9 6.88 -9.44 -2.07
N LEU A 10 6.73 -9.25 -3.38
CA LEU A 10 7.37 -10.08 -4.39
C LEU A 10 8.67 -9.42 -4.85
N ARG A 11 9.57 -10.23 -5.42
CA ARG A 11 10.78 -9.69 -6.03
C ARG A 11 10.39 -8.74 -7.15
N PHE A 12 10.88 -7.50 -7.09
CA PHE A 12 10.74 -6.59 -8.20
C PHE A 12 11.56 -7.10 -9.40
N SER A 13 10.90 -7.24 -10.55
CA SER A 13 11.58 -7.14 -11.84
C SER A 13 11.89 -5.67 -12.13
N ASP A 14 12.85 -5.40 -13.02
CA ASP A 14 13.12 -4.02 -13.48
C ASP A 14 11.85 -3.38 -14.03
N PHE A 15 11.07 -4.12 -14.82
CA PHE A 15 9.82 -3.63 -15.40
C PHE A 15 8.79 -3.24 -14.35
N THR A 16 8.53 -4.12 -13.37
CA THR A 16 7.57 -3.84 -12.29
C THR A 16 8.03 -2.68 -11.41
N TYR A 17 9.33 -2.56 -11.18
CA TYR A 17 9.90 -1.48 -10.38
C TYR A 17 9.79 -0.12 -11.07
N GLU A 18 10.10 -0.05 -12.36
CA GLU A 18 9.94 1.19 -13.13
C GLU A 18 8.49 1.66 -13.19
N ASN A 19 7.54 0.75 -13.39
CA ASN A 19 6.12 1.08 -13.40
C ASN A 19 5.65 1.62 -12.04
N VAL A 20 6.03 0.97 -10.94
CA VAL A 20 5.72 1.44 -9.58
C VAL A 20 6.35 2.83 -9.35
N CYS A 21 7.63 3.01 -9.65
CA CYS A 21 8.31 4.31 -9.46
C CYS A 21 7.74 5.42 -10.35
N THR A 22 7.09 5.08 -11.46
CA THR A 22 6.44 6.05 -12.36
C THR A 22 5.06 6.46 -11.83
N VAL A 23 4.30 5.52 -11.25
CA VAL A 23 2.91 5.75 -10.85
C VAL A 23 2.81 6.28 -9.42
N VAL A 24 3.57 5.74 -8.47
CA VAL A 24 3.48 6.09 -7.04
C VAL A 24 3.58 7.60 -6.80
N PRO A 25 4.56 8.35 -7.35
CA PRO A 25 4.69 9.78 -7.10
C PRO A 25 3.50 10.62 -7.58
N ARG A 26 2.65 10.06 -8.46
CA ARG A 26 1.48 10.74 -9.02
C ARG A 26 0.24 10.61 -8.15
N VAL A 27 0.19 9.59 -7.30
CA VAL A 27 -1.02 9.23 -6.53
C VAL A 27 -0.88 9.52 -5.03
N ILE A 28 0.33 9.78 -4.55
CA ILE A 28 0.62 10.17 -3.16
C ILE A 28 0.82 11.68 -3.04
N ASN A 29 0.71 12.21 -1.82
CA ASN A 29 0.97 13.62 -1.52
C ASN A 29 2.29 13.85 -0.76
N VAL A 30 2.83 12.82 -0.11
CA VAL A 30 4.13 12.88 0.58
C VAL A 30 5.32 12.72 -0.37
N LYS A 31 6.53 12.93 0.16
CA LYS A 31 7.77 12.78 -0.61
C LYS A 31 7.95 11.34 -1.06
N PHE A 32 8.34 11.17 -2.32
CA PHE A 32 8.84 9.92 -2.89
C PHE A 32 10.33 10.08 -3.18
N CYS A 33 11.16 9.18 -2.65
CA CYS A 33 12.58 9.13 -2.98
C CYS A 33 12.93 7.79 -3.62
N ARG A 34 13.50 7.84 -4.82
CA ARG A 34 13.98 6.65 -5.52
C ARG A 34 15.44 6.43 -5.18
N GLU A 35 15.78 5.21 -4.80
CA GLU A 35 17.12 4.84 -4.34
C GLU A 35 17.66 3.63 -5.10
N SER A 36 18.97 3.39 -5.02
CA SER A 36 19.60 2.22 -5.65
C SER A 36 19.10 0.88 -5.09
N TRP A 37 18.74 0.86 -3.81
CA TRP A 37 18.25 -0.31 -3.08
C TRP A 37 16.72 -0.48 -3.14
N GLY A 38 15.96 0.53 -3.57
CA GLY A 38 14.51 0.58 -3.35
C GLY A 38 13.92 1.96 -3.54
N PHE A 39 12.90 2.29 -2.77
CA PHE A 39 12.35 3.64 -2.69
C PHE A 39 11.80 3.89 -1.30
N SER A 40 11.55 5.16 -0.97
CA SER A 40 10.91 5.54 0.28
C SER A 40 9.72 6.46 0.07
N VAL A 41 8.76 6.37 0.99
CA VAL A 41 7.51 7.15 1.02
C VAL A 41 7.35 7.75 2.41
N GLY A 42 7.26 9.08 2.50
CA GLY A 42 7.09 9.78 3.77
C GLY A 42 7.48 11.25 3.71
N ASP A 43 7.31 12.00 4.79
CA ASP A 43 7.56 13.45 4.80
C ASP A 43 9.02 13.82 5.11
N SER A 44 9.76 12.93 5.79
CA SER A 44 11.17 13.12 6.14
C SER A 44 11.93 11.79 6.19
N ASP A 45 13.26 11.82 6.31
CA ASP A 45 14.07 10.60 6.41
C ASP A 45 13.78 9.81 7.70
N GLU A 46 13.37 10.50 8.77
CA GLU A 46 12.97 9.89 10.06
C GLU A 46 11.51 9.39 10.04
N GLU A 47 10.70 9.92 9.15
CA GLU A 47 9.26 9.64 9.01
C GLU A 47 8.97 9.12 7.59
N CYS A 48 9.72 8.11 7.15
CA CYS A 48 9.50 7.43 5.89
C CYS A 48 9.45 5.91 6.02
N VAL A 49 8.74 5.29 5.08
CA VAL A 49 8.71 3.84 4.90
C VAL A 49 9.63 3.49 3.76
N ALA A 50 10.63 2.67 4.04
CA ALA A 50 11.51 2.10 3.03
C ALA A 50 10.89 0.84 2.42
N ILE A 51 10.88 0.76 1.09
CA ILE A 51 10.44 -0.40 0.32
C ILE A 51 11.61 -0.85 -0.55
N GLU A 52 12.20 -1.99 -0.19
CA GLU A 52 13.36 -2.53 -0.88
C GLU A 52 13.01 -3.18 -2.22
N ARG A 53 13.97 -3.26 -3.15
CA ARG A 53 13.78 -4.01 -4.41
C ARG A 53 13.74 -5.52 -4.19
N SER A 54 14.51 -5.98 -3.21
CA SER A 54 14.54 -7.38 -2.80
C SER A 54 13.29 -7.71 -1.96
N PRO A 55 12.72 -8.92 -2.07
CA PRO A 55 11.54 -9.28 -1.30
C PRO A 55 11.83 -9.23 0.19
N THR A 56 11.06 -8.41 0.91
CA THR A 56 11.02 -8.36 2.36
C THR A 56 9.57 -8.48 2.82
N THR A 57 9.33 -8.91 4.06
CA THR A 57 7.98 -8.77 4.62
C THR A 57 7.78 -7.31 4.99
N ILE A 58 6.97 -6.58 4.22
CA ILE A 58 6.67 -5.18 4.52
C ILE A 58 5.64 -5.17 5.64
N THR A 59 6.08 -4.76 6.83
CA THR A 59 5.20 -4.50 7.97
C THR A 59 5.24 -3.01 8.27
N TYR A 60 4.15 -2.32 8.01
CA TYR A 60 3.98 -0.92 8.38
C TYR A 60 3.05 -0.83 9.58
N VAL A 61 3.61 -0.52 10.75
CA VAL A 61 2.81 -0.27 11.94
C VAL A 61 2.43 1.20 11.94
N LYS A 62 1.16 1.50 11.65
CA LYS A 62 0.63 2.85 11.86
C LYS A 62 0.59 3.12 13.34
N THR A 63 1.22 4.20 13.76
CA THR A 63 0.96 4.83 15.04
C THR A 63 0.04 6.05 14.84
N ASN A 64 -0.55 6.58 15.92
CA ASN A 64 -1.31 7.84 15.86
C ASN A 64 -0.46 9.05 15.37
N ARG A 65 0.84 8.85 15.15
CA ARG A 65 1.81 9.89 14.78
C ARG A 65 2.09 9.95 13.30
N ASP A 66 1.59 9.01 12.49
CA ASP A 66 1.99 8.89 11.08
C ASP A 66 0.88 9.42 10.13
N PRO A 67 0.93 10.71 9.73
CA PRO A 67 -0.12 11.35 8.94
C PRO A 67 -0.24 10.78 7.52
N TYR A 68 0.82 10.15 7.01
CA TYR A 68 0.95 9.68 5.63
C TYR A 68 0.52 8.22 5.41
N SER A 69 -0.11 7.61 6.41
CA SER A 69 -0.58 6.21 6.36
C SER A 69 -1.47 5.88 5.13
N ILE A 70 -2.25 6.84 4.61
CA ILE A 70 -3.04 6.63 3.39
C ILE A 70 -2.14 6.53 2.14
N ASP A 71 -1.07 7.31 2.06
CA ASP A 71 -0.17 7.31 0.90
C ASP A 71 0.69 6.03 0.85
N VAL A 72 0.99 5.46 2.03
CA VAL A 72 1.54 4.10 2.13
C VAL A 72 0.55 3.09 1.57
N MET A 73 -0.74 3.17 1.91
CA MET A 73 -1.76 2.27 1.34
C MET A 73 -1.86 2.42 -0.19
N LYS A 74 -1.85 3.64 -0.72
CA LYS A 74 -1.87 3.90 -2.16
C LYS A 74 -0.66 3.30 -2.87
N THR A 75 0.53 3.49 -2.28
CA THR A 75 1.78 2.91 -2.78
C THR A 75 1.65 1.41 -2.93
N LEU A 76 1.11 0.78 -1.90
CA LEU A 76 0.97 -0.66 -1.87
C LEU A 76 -0.12 -1.14 -2.86
N ILE A 77 -1.25 -0.43 -3.01
CA ILE A 77 -2.26 -0.70 -4.06
C ILE A 77 -1.63 -0.71 -5.46
N VAL A 78 -0.74 0.24 -5.75
CA VAL A 78 0.02 0.29 -7.00
C VAL A 78 0.98 -0.90 -7.12
N MET A 79 1.60 -1.33 -6.01
CA MET A 79 2.42 -2.54 -6.01
C MET A 79 1.60 -3.81 -6.31
N VAL A 80 0.34 -3.93 -5.87
CA VAL A 80 -0.53 -5.06 -6.28
C VAL A 80 -0.79 -5.03 -7.77
N GLU A 81 -1.16 -3.86 -8.31
CA GLU A 81 -1.49 -3.69 -9.73
C GLU A 81 -0.37 -4.19 -10.63
N PHE A 82 0.89 -3.93 -10.26
CA PHE A 82 2.05 -4.36 -11.03
C PHE A 82 2.64 -5.70 -10.56
N GLY A 83 1.95 -6.46 -9.70
CA GLY A 83 2.40 -7.78 -9.25
C GLY A 83 3.68 -7.75 -8.40
N ALA A 84 3.94 -6.63 -7.72
CA ALA A 84 5.07 -6.46 -6.81
C ALA A 84 4.72 -6.77 -5.34
N ALA A 85 3.44 -6.92 -5.01
CA ALA A 85 3.00 -7.38 -3.70
C ALA A 85 1.63 -8.06 -3.76
N TYR A 86 1.32 -8.85 -2.74
CA TYR A 86 0.05 -9.55 -2.59
C TYR A 86 -0.29 -9.74 -1.10
N ARG A 87 -1.45 -10.36 -0.83
CA ARG A 87 -1.90 -10.69 0.53
C ARG A 87 -1.89 -9.48 1.46
N LEU A 88 -2.62 -8.43 1.08
CA LEU A 88 -2.85 -7.33 1.99
C LEU A 88 -3.54 -7.86 3.26
N GLY A 89 -2.97 -7.57 4.42
CA GLY A 89 -3.68 -7.65 5.68
C GLY A 89 -3.54 -6.39 6.51
N HIS A 90 -4.52 -6.19 7.39
CA HIS A 90 -4.38 -5.28 8.52
C HIS A 90 -4.98 -5.91 9.77
N ASP A 91 -4.72 -5.32 10.92
CA ASP A 91 -5.31 -5.72 12.22
C ASP A 91 -6.48 -4.82 12.69
N ASP A 92 -6.84 -3.77 11.94
CA ASP A 92 -8.07 -2.99 12.14
C ASP A 92 -9.32 -3.83 11.74
N PRO A 93 -10.51 -3.61 12.28
CA PRO A 93 -11.72 -4.26 11.75
C PRO A 93 -12.26 -3.62 10.46
N SER A 94 -11.85 -2.40 10.11
CA SER A 94 -12.45 -1.56 9.06
C SER A 94 -11.52 -1.33 7.87
N MET A 95 -11.94 -1.75 6.67
CA MET A 95 -11.19 -1.56 5.42
C MET A 95 -11.49 -0.23 4.72
N ALA A 96 -12.20 0.69 5.39
CA ALA A 96 -12.65 1.95 4.81
C ALA A 96 -11.50 2.82 4.26
N LEU A 97 -10.33 2.82 4.92
CA LEU A 97 -9.19 3.61 4.45
C LEU A 97 -8.55 3.01 3.18
N TYR A 98 -8.53 1.68 3.04
CA TYR A 98 -8.11 1.02 1.81
C TYR A 98 -9.05 1.30 0.66
N LEU A 99 -10.36 1.23 0.90
CA LEU A 99 -11.36 1.58 -0.11
C LEU A 99 -11.23 3.04 -0.55
N LYS A 100 -10.97 3.96 0.39
CA LYS A 100 -10.69 5.37 0.08
C LYS A 100 -9.41 5.49 -0.76
N ALA A 101 -8.30 4.89 -0.33
CA ALA A 101 -7.03 4.92 -1.06
C ALA A 101 -7.18 4.34 -2.48
N LEU A 102 -7.91 3.22 -2.63
CA LEU A 102 -8.18 2.59 -3.91
C LEU A 102 -8.94 3.50 -4.86
N ASN A 103 -9.99 4.16 -4.37
CA ASN A 103 -10.77 5.12 -5.16
C ASN A 103 -9.90 6.32 -5.59
N GLU A 104 -9.07 6.84 -4.68
CA GLU A 104 -8.16 7.96 -4.99
C GLU A 104 -7.10 7.57 -6.04
N VAL A 105 -6.50 6.39 -5.92
CA VAL A 105 -5.56 5.87 -6.92
C VAL A 105 -6.27 5.70 -8.26
N HIS A 106 -7.40 5.01 -8.28
CA HIS A 106 -8.13 4.71 -9.53
C HIS A 106 -8.59 5.99 -10.26
N ALA A 107 -8.96 7.04 -9.52
CA ALA A 107 -9.33 8.33 -10.09
C ALA A 107 -8.17 9.04 -10.82
N ILE A 108 -6.93 8.85 -10.34
CA ILE A 108 -5.72 9.47 -10.93
C ILE A 108 -5.05 8.54 -11.96
N HIS A 109 -5.05 7.25 -11.68
CA HIS A 109 -4.46 6.18 -12.46
C HIS A 109 -5.44 5.00 -12.52
N PRO A 110 -6.24 4.89 -13.60
CA PRO A 110 -7.22 3.82 -13.73
C PRO A 110 -6.58 2.42 -13.66
N LEU A 111 -6.78 1.77 -12.52
CA LEU A 111 -6.29 0.42 -12.24
C LEU A 111 -7.07 -0.62 -13.03
N VAL A 112 -6.36 -1.57 -13.65
CA VAL A 112 -6.99 -2.72 -14.32
C VAL A 112 -7.57 -3.67 -13.28
N SER A 113 -6.91 -3.81 -12.13
CA SER A 113 -7.34 -4.70 -11.04
C SER A 113 -8.34 -4.07 -10.05
N TYR A 114 -8.94 -2.92 -10.39
CA TYR A 114 -9.77 -2.14 -9.46
C TYR A 114 -10.89 -2.94 -8.79
N GLU A 115 -11.75 -3.61 -9.58
CA GLU A 115 -12.88 -4.36 -9.02
C GLU A 115 -12.43 -5.58 -8.21
N GLN A 116 -11.31 -6.21 -8.60
CA GLN A 116 -10.73 -7.33 -7.85
C GLN A 116 -10.19 -6.87 -6.49
N GLN A 117 -9.42 -5.78 -6.45
CA GLN A 117 -8.91 -5.22 -5.20
C GLN A 117 -10.04 -4.74 -4.28
N LYS A 118 -11.06 -4.07 -4.85
CA LYS A 118 -12.25 -3.64 -4.11
C LYS A 118 -13.00 -4.81 -3.47
N THR A 119 -13.22 -5.87 -4.24
CA THR A 119 -13.87 -7.10 -3.74
C THR A 119 -13.07 -7.71 -2.60
N TYR A 120 -11.74 -7.81 -2.76
CA TYR A 120 -10.86 -8.32 -1.72
C TYR A 120 -10.99 -7.55 -0.39
N PHE A 121 -11.00 -6.21 -0.43
CA PHE A 121 -11.14 -5.38 0.78
C PHE A 121 -12.52 -5.55 1.44
N LEU A 122 -13.59 -5.62 0.65
CA LEU A 122 -14.95 -5.83 1.17
C LEU A 122 -15.10 -7.21 1.83
N ASP A 123 -14.53 -8.25 1.23
CA ASP A 123 -14.55 -9.61 1.78
C ASP A 123 -13.68 -9.74 3.04
N ALA A 124 -12.57 -9.01 3.11
CA ALA A 124 -11.75 -8.95 4.31
C ALA A 124 -12.52 -8.29 5.48
N GLU A 125 -13.17 -7.15 5.24
CA GLU A 125 -14.00 -6.47 6.25
C GLU A 125 -15.15 -7.37 6.75
N ARG A 126 -15.80 -8.10 5.84
CA ARG A 126 -16.88 -9.04 6.21
C ARG A 126 -16.37 -10.18 7.10
N ARG A 127 -15.18 -10.72 6.81
CA ARG A 127 -14.57 -11.79 7.61
C ARG A 127 -14.26 -11.34 9.03
N HIS A 128 -13.77 -10.11 9.22
CA HIS A 128 -13.55 -9.55 10.56
C HIS A 128 -14.87 -9.44 11.35
N ARG A 129 -15.93 -8.90 10.74
CA ARG A 129 -17.24 -8.77 11.41
C ARG A 129 -17.85 -10.10 11.85
N LEU A 130 -17.61 -11.18 11.11
CA LEU A 130 -18.10 -12.52 11.45
C LEU A 130 -17.26 -13.21 12.53
N ALA A 131 -15.99 -12.81 12.71
CA ALA A 131 -15.14 -13.35 13.77
C ALA A 131 -15.47 -12.76 15.15
N ASP A 132 -16.12 -11.58 15.18
CA ASP A 132 -16.52 -10.87 16.39
C ASP A 132 -17.94 -11.23 16.90
N THR A 133 -18.68 -12.08 16.18
CA THR A 133 -20.03 -12.58 16.53
C THR A 133 -20.02 -14.04 16.94
#